data_AF-A0A418NPE5-F1
#
_entry.id   AF-A0A418NPE5-F1
#
_cell.length_a   1.000
_cell.length_b   1.000
_cell.length_c   1.000
_cell.angle_alpha   90.00
_cell.angle_beta   90.00
_cell.angle_gamma   90.00
#
_symmetry.space_group_name_H-M   'P 1'
#
loop_
_entity.id
_entity.type
_entity.pdbx_description
1 polymer ?
#
loop_
_entity_poly.entity_id
_entity_poly.type
_entity_poly.pdbx_seq_one_letter_code
_entity_poly.pdbx_strand_id
1 'polypeptide(L)'
;MPAHAQSVSDVFSRGCGDDNGVDRCAEDVQARMHTQYGIADARDLLNANITTRRAMFVDGYGNDVAAVVFKREPGETPFVEVLIPGEGLADERGHLRATVSDVTWREVLGRSSHFDQLLAREVADSNSDGTSICLHGWFVVVDAVDAPRVSPTILAGTGSIGQERDPALPVDPPMEEGVVRSDAEGACAGGLAMSYAFALADMAYESLPQCSTLSMDNFRTRANLLAACRMLDGDRLVAGEAYGEVARLERLLRMERRGTSSQDQELQWLFVGYGDARLRLLRDALDGGYLSFTRFAGIDPDHAEAHGQVAYAGEDGIPVEVADVTLTMLRQTGEFKIDTVRVSDRRPFEPGD
;
A
#
# COMPACT_ATOMS: atom_id res chain seq x y z
N MET A 1 -12.21 16.97 -34.26
CA MET A 1 -12.72 15.59 -34.32
C MET A 1 -12.90 15.15 -32.88
N PRO A 2 -14.10 14.76 -32.43
CA PRO A 2 -14.28 14.37 -31.03
C PRO A 2 -13.69 12.97 -30.83
N ALA A 3 -12.89 12.81 -29.77
CA ALA A 3 -12.39 11.51 -29.33
C ALA A 3 -13.59 10.59 -29.07
N HIS A 4 -13.58 9.40 -29.68
CA HIS A 4 -14.55 8.37 -29.37
C HIS A 4 -14.44 8.04 -27.87
N ALA A 5 -15.54 8.18 -27.14
CA ALA A 5 -15.67 7.60 -25.81
C ALA A 5 -15.40 6.10 -25.95
N GLN A 6 -14.26 5.64 -25.44
CA GLN A 6 -13.91 4.22 -25.45
C GLN A 6 -14.97 3.46 -24.65
N SER A 7 -15.43 2.32 -25.16
CA SER A 7 -16.40 1.54 -24.41
C SER A 7 -15.69 0.91 -23.21
N VAL A 8 -16.38 0.81 -22.07
CA VAL A 8 -15.86 0.16 -20.85
C VAL A 8 -15.35 -1.26 -21.15
N SER A 9 -16.00 -1.95 -22.11
CA SER A 9 -15.58 -3.27 -22.59
C SER A 9 -14.16 -3.25 -23.20
N ASP A 10 -13.79 -2.20 -23.94
CA ASP A 10 -12.48 -2.08 -24.59
C ASP A 10 -11.35 -1.83 -23.58
N VAL A 11 -11.67 -1.20 -22.45
CA VAL A 11 -10.72 -0.93 -21.36
C VAL A 11 -10.39 -2.23 -20.62
N PHE A 12 -11.41 -3.02 -20.27
CA PHE A 12 -11.20 -4.32 -19.61
C PHE A 12 -10.55 -5.36 -20.53
N SER A 13 -10.86 -5.39 -21.82
CA SER A 13 -10.23 -6.32 -22.77
C SER A 13 -8.73 -6.08 -22.95
N ARG A 14 -8.27 -4.84 -22.70
CA ARG A 14 -6.84 -4.49 -22.69
C ARG A 14 -6.17 -4.76 -21.33
N GLY A 15 -6.92 -5.24 -20.34
CA GLY A 15 -6.40 -5.42 -18.97
C GLY A 15 -6.16 -4.11 -18.23
N CYS A 16 -6.72 -2.99 -18.71
CA CYS A 16 -6.47 -1.63 -18.23
C CYS A 16 -7.55 -1.09 -17.29
N GLY A 17 -8.65 -1.81 -17.11
CA GLY A 17 -9.80 -1.38 -16.30
C GLY A 17 -9.67 -1.79 -14.84
N ASP A 18 -9.95 -0.84 -13.94
CA ASP A 18 -10.25 -1.17 -12.54
C ASP A 18 -11.76 -1.44 -12.32
N ASP A 19 -12.14 -1.81 -11.10
CA ASP A 19 -13.53 -2.13 -10.76
C ASP A 19 -14.51 -0.94 -10.89
N ASN A 20 -14.01 0.30 -11.02
CA ASN A 20 -14.79 1.50 -11.31
C ASN A 20 -14.88 1.83 -12.82
N GLY A 21 -14.28 0.99 -13.67
CA GLY A 21 -14.21 1.21 -15.12
C GLY A 21 -13.23 2.29 -15.54
N VAL A 22 -12.30 2.68 -14.67
CA VAL A 22 -11.25 3.66 -14.98
C VAL A 22 -10.16 2.98 -15.79
N ASP A 23 -9.74 3.61 -16.89
CA ASP A 23 -8.58 3.18 -17.68
C ASP A 23 -7.28 3.58 -16.98
N ARG A 24 -6.73 2.68 -16.17
CA ARG A 24 -5.48 2.88 -15.42
C ARG A 24 -4.23 2.86 -16.30
N CYS A 25 -4.34 2.50 -17.58
CA CYS A 25 -3.27 2.62 -18.57
C CYS A 25 -3.21 4.02 -19.21
N ALA A 26 -4.22 4.87 -19.03
CA ALA A 26 -4.23 6.20 -19.61
C ALA A 26 -3.17 7.11 -18.95
N GLU A 27 -2.40 7.84 -19.76
CA GLU A 27 -1.30 8.69 -19.29
C GLU A 27 -1.76 9.73 -18.25
N ASP A 28 -2.95 10.31 -18.43
CA ASP A 28 -3.50 11.30 -17.50
C ASP A 28 -3.91 10.68 -16.16
N VAL A 29 -4.35 9.42 -16.16
CA VAL A 29 -4.69 8.66 -14.94
C VAL A 29 -3.42 8.34 -14.17
N GLN A 30 -2.37 7.85 -14.84
CA GLN A 30 -1.08 7.56 -14.21
C GLN A 30 -0.40 8.84 -13.68
N ALA A 31 -0.45 9.95 -14.41
CA ALA A 31 0.07 11.24 -13.95
C ALA A 31 -0.66 11.74 -12.69
N ARG A 32 -2.00 11.57 -12.61
CA ARG A 32 -2.76 11.87 -11.39
C ARG A 32 -2.37 10.97 -10.23
N MET A 33 -2.19 9.67 -10.50
CA MET A 33 -1.75 8.69 -9.51
C MET A 33 -0.38 9.09 -8.93
N HIS A 34 0.62 9.40 -9.77
CA HIS A 34 1.92 9.90 -9.32
C HIS A 34 1.80 11.15 -8.45
N THR A 35 0.96 12.10 -8.86
CA THR A 35 0.72 13.33 -8.10
C THR A 35 0.10 13.04 -6.73
N GLN A 36 -0.87 12.14 -6.66
CA GLN A 36 -1.54 11.77 -5.41
C GLN A 36 -0.59 11.10 -4.40
N TYR A 37 0.36 10.30 -4.87
CA TYR A 37 1.38 9.69 -4.02
C TYR A 37 2.58 10.60 -3.75
N GLY A 38 2.66 11.78 -4.37
CA GLY A 38 3.84 12.66 -4.26
C GLY A 38 5.10 12.08 -4.89
N ILE A 39 4.94 11.23 -5.92
CA ILE A 39 6.03 10.54 -6.61
C ILE A 39 6.60 11.43 -7.71
N ALA A 40 7.93 11.57 -7.74
CA ALA A 40 8.62 12.34 -8.77
C ALA A 40 8.51 11.70 -10.17
N ASP A 41 8.52 12.53 -11.20
CA ASP A 41 8.52 12.07 -12.58
C ASP A 41 9.74 11.20 -12.90
N ALA A 42 9.56 10.17 -13.73
CA ALA A 42 10.63 9.24 -14.07
C ALA A 42 11.81 9.92 -14.76
N ARG A 43 11.55 10.97 -15.57
CA ARG A 43 12.60 11.72 -16.25
C ARG A 43 13.38 12.60 -15.29
N ASP A 44 12.72 13.18 -14.29
CA ASP A 44 13.39 13.94 -13.23
C ASP A 44 14.33 13.05 -12.40
N LEU A 45 13.90 11.83 -12.10
CA LEU A 45 14.73 10.83 -11.41
C LEU A 45 15.95 10.43 -12.26
N LEU A 46 15.78 10.24 -13.58
CA LEU A 46 16.91 10.01 -14.48
C LEU A 46 17.91 11.16 -14.47
N ASN A 47 17.44 12.40 -14.58
CA ASN A 47 18.28 13.59 -14.57
C ASN A 47 19.04 13.76 -13.25
N ALA A 48 18.47 13.27 -12.14
CA ALA A 48 19.10 13.23 -10.82
C ALA A 48 20.00 12.02 -10.58
N ASN A 49 20.24 11.16 -11.59
CA ASN A 49 20.99 9.91 -11.47
C ASN A 49 20.44 8.94 -10.41
N ILE A 50 19.12 8.93 -10.22
CA ILE A 50 18.44 8.06 -9.27
C ILE A 50 17.99 6.78 -9.98
N THR A 51 18.33 5.63 -9.40
CA THR A 51 17.75 4.35 -9.81
C THR A 51 16.56 4.03 -8.91
N THR A 52 15.41 3.71 -9.50
CA THR A 52 14.21 3.34 -8.72
C THR A 52 13.45 2.16 -9.32
N ARG A 53 12.75 1.44 -8.45
CA ARG A 53 11.71 0.46 -8.77
C ARG A 53 10.52 0.78 -7.89
N ARG A 54 9.38 1.06 -8.51
CA ARG A 54 8.17 1.41 -7.78
C ARG A 54 6.97 0.65 -8.29
N ALA A 55 6.09 0.29 -7.38
CA ALA A 55 4.79 -0.30 -7.67
C ALA A 55 3.71 0.47 -6.92
N MET A 56 2.67 0.87 -7.64
CA MET A 56 1.49 1.52 -7.09
C MET A 56 0.31 0.56 -7.21
N PHE A 57 -0.47 0.44 -6.13
CA PHE A 57 -1.50 -0.58 -6.00
C PHE A 57 -2.89 0.04 -5.92
N VAL A 58 -3.83 -0.57 -6.64
CA VAL A 58 -5.26 -0.27 -6.59
C VAL A 58 -5.99 -1.53 -6.13
N ASP A 59 -6.90 -1.40 -5.17
CA ASP A 59 -7.69 -2.52 -4.67
C ASP A 59 -8.85 -2.91 -5.60
N GLY A 60 -9.49 -4.04 -5.28
CA GLY A 60 -10.72 -4.51 -5.95
C GLY A 60 -11.99 -3.69 -5.65
N TYR A 61 -11.82 -2.40 -5.35
CA TYR A 61 -12.88 -1.38 -5.31
C TYR A 61 -12.45 -0.12 -6.08
N GLY A 62 -11.31 -0.17 -6.79
CA GLY A 62 -10.75 0.95 -7.53
C GLY A 62 -10.15 2.04 -6.64
N ASN A 63 -9.84 1.75 -5.37
CA ASN A 63 -9.16 2.69 -4.49
C ASN A 63 -7.65 2.54 -4.60
N ASP A 64 -6.95 3.66 -4.75
CA ASP A 64 -5.51 3.74 -4.60
C ASP A 64 -5.11 3.38 -3.15
N VAL A 65 -4.21 2.41 -2.97
CA VAL A 65 -3.88 1.82 -1.66
C VAL A 65 -2.54 2.31 -1.14
N ALA A 66 -1.48 2.08 -1.91
CA ALA A 66 -0.11 2.36 -1.53
C ALA A 66 0.77 2.42 -2.77
N ALA A 67 1.89 3.13 -2.64
CA ALA A 67 3.04 2.97 -3.50
C ALA A 67 4.23 2.45 -2.69
N VAL A 68 4.87 1.40 -3.18
CA VAL A 68 6.12 0.86 -2.65
C VAL A 68 7.24 1.31 -3.56
N VAL A 69 8.19 2.07 -3.04
CA VAL A 69 9.26 2.70 -3.83
C VAL A 69 10.62 2.27 -3.28
N PHE A 70 11.33 1.46 -4.04
CA PHE A 70 12.75 1.19 -3.81
C PHE A 70 13.58 2.20 -4.59
N LYS A 71 14.56 2.80 -3.92
CA LYS A 71 15.34 3.90 -4.49
C LYS A 71 16.81 3.83 -4.08
N ARG A 72 17.69 4.16 -5.01
CA ARG A 72 19.13 4.40 -4.77
C ARG A 72 19.50 5.75 -5.34
N GLU A 73 19.85 6.67 -4.45
CA GLU A 73 20.39 7.99 -4.79
C GLU A 73 21.91 7.90 -5.00
N PRO A 74 22.51 8.84 -5.76
CA PRO A 74 23.96 8.86 -5.97
C PRO A 74 24.74 8.92 -4.65
N GLY A 75 25.58 7.92 -4.40
CA GLY A 75 26.43 7.85 -3.19
C GLY A 75 25.72 7.35 -1.93
N GLU A 76 24.43 7.02 -2.00
CA GLU A 76 23.62 6.63 -0.85
C GLU A 76 23.34 5.11 -0.82
N THR A 77 23.07 4.61 0.39
CA THR A 77 22.58 3.24 0.56
C THR A 77 21.16 3.14 -0.01
N PRO A 78 20.81 2.07 -0.75
CA PRO A 78 19.44 1.91 -1.23
C PRO A 78 18.46 1.84 -0.06
N PHE A 79 17.25 2.32 -0.28
CA PHE A 79 16.19 2.32 0.71
C PHE A 79 14.86 2.00 0.07
N VAL A 80 13.89 1.65 0.91
CA VAL A 80 12.49 1.50 0.53
C VAL A 80 11.65 2.50 1.31
N GLU A 81 10.66 3.06 0.65
CA GLU A 81 9.63 3.88 1.26
C GLU A 81 8.24 3.43 0.81
N VAL A 82 7.25 3.62 1.69
CA VAL A 82 5.85 3.35 1.42
C VAL A 82 5.08 4.65 1.51
N LEU A 83 4.32 4.95 0.46
CA LEU A 83 3.52 6.16 0.31
C LEU A 83 2.04 5.77 0.23
N ILE A 84 1.15 6.61 0.73
CA ILE A 84 -0.31 6.45 0.58
C ILE A 84 -0.89 7.69 -0.12
N PRO A 85 -2.05 7.59 -0.81
CA PRO A 85 -2.61 8.70 -1.56
C PRO A 85 -2.99 9.88 -0.67
N GLY A 86 -2.78 11.11 -1.15
CA GLY A 86 -3.19 12.33 -0.47
C GLY A 86 -2.16 12.88 0.53
N GLU A 87 -1.06 12.18 0.77
CA GLU A 87 0.06 12.67 1.58
C GLU A 87 1.02 13.55 0.75
N GLY A 88 0.57 14.74 0.40
CA GLY A 88 1.45 15.79 -0.13
C GLY A 88 2.27 16.43 0.99
N LEU A 89 3.55 16.07 1.11
CA LEU A 89 4.64 16.88 1.71
C LEU A 89 4.28 17.66 3.01
N ALA A 90 3.87 16.98 4.08
CA ALA A 90 4.06 17.36 5.50
C ALA A 90 3.09 16.53 6.37
N ASP A 91 3.36 15.24 6.54
CA ASP A 91 2.60 14.43 7.49
C ASP A 91 3.44 14.22 8.77
N GLU A 92 2.90 14.64 9.92
CA GLU A 92 3.54 14.53 11.24
C GLU A 92 3.75 13.07 11.68
N ARG A 93 3.12 12.11 10.98
CA ARG A 93 3.17 10.67 11.30
C ARG A 93 4.52 10.02 10.94
N GLY A 94 5.41 10.75 10.28
CA GLY A 94 6.75 10.30 9.93
C GLY A 94 6.76 9.30 8.77
N HIS A 95 7.83 9.30 7.98
CA HIS A 95 7.95 8.48 6.78
C HIS A 95 8.08 6.98 7.11
N LEU A 96 7.28 6.12 6.46
CA LEU A 96 7.51 4.68 6.50
C LEU A 96 8.64 4.31 5.54
N ARG A 97 9.88 4.35 6.05
CA ARG A 97 11.11 4.16 5.28
C ARG A 97 12.10 3.26 6.03
N ALA A 98 12.89 2.48 5.30
CA ALA A 98 14.02 1.72 5.83
C ALA A 98 15.16 1.60 4.81
N THR A 99 16.39 1.49 5.30
CA THR A 99 17.53 1.12 4.46
C THR A 99 17.40 -0.34 4.01
N VAL A 100 17.88 -0.62 2.81
CA VAL A 100 17.78 -1.94 2.18
C VAL A 100 19.19 -2.49 2.00
N SER A 101 19.36 -3.79 2.22
CA SER A 101 20.66 -4.44 2.00
C SER A 101 21.03 -4.49 0.52
N ASP A 102 22.32 -4.57 0.19
CA ASP A 102 22.76 -4.79 -1.19
C ASP A 102 22.28 -6.13 -1.77
N VAL A 103 21.94 -7.11 -0.92
CA VAL A 103 21.36 -8.39 -1.36
C VAL A 103 19.94 -8.15 -1.86
N THR A 104 19.08 -7.56 -1.03
CA THR A 104 17.70 -7.23 -1.36
C THR A 104 17.64 -6.27 -2.55
N TRP A 105 18.52 -5.26 -2.61
CA TRP A 105 18.58 -4.35 -3.75
C TRP A 105 18.92 -5.06 -5.07
N ARG A 106 19.88 -6.00 -5.06
CA ARG A 106 20.16 -6.81 -6.25
C ARG A 106 18.99 -7.71 -6.65
N GLU A 107 18.25 -8.23 -5.68
CA GLU A 107 17.03 -9.00 -5.94
C GLU A 107 15.93 -8.14 -6.57
N VAL A 108 15.70 -6.93 -6.05
CA VAL A 108 14.79 -5.92 -6.62
C VAL A 108 15.12 -5.64 -8.09
N LEU A 109 16.40 -5.42 -8.39
CA LEU A 109 16.86 -5.20 -9.77
C LEU A 109 16.73 -6.47 -10.63
N GLY A 110 17.11 -7.63 -10.09
CA GLY A 110 17.08 -8.91 -10.79
C GLY A 110 15.66 -9.32 -11.21
N ARG A 111 14.68 -9.16 -10.32
CA ARG A 111 13.26 -9.45 -10.61
C ARG A 111 12.64 -8.45 -11.59
N SER A 112 13.23 -7.27 -11.75
CA SER A 112 12.74 -6.24 -12.68
C SER A 112 13.09 -6.48 -14.15
N SER A 113 13.81 -7.54 -14.49
CA SER A 113 14.33 -7.70 -15.86
C SER A 113 13.24 -7.92 -16.91
N HIS A 114 12.08 -8.44 -16.52
CA HIS A 114 11.02 -8.88 -17.44
C HIS A 114 9.61 -8.46 -17.00
N PHE A 115 9.46 -7.56 -16.02
CA PHE A 115 8.12 -7.22 -15.53
C PHE A 115 7.24 -6.61 -16.62
N ASP A 116 7.85 -5.89 -17.56
CA ASP A 116 7.24 -5.21 -18.70
C ASP A 116 7.09 -6.11 -19.94
N GLN A 117 7.20 -7.44 -19.77
CA GLN A 117 7.06 -8.43 -20.83
C GLN A 117 5.76 -9.21 -20.69
N LEU A 118 5.05 -9.35 -21.82
CA LEU A 118 3.86 -10.20 -21.94
C LEU A 118 4.25 -11.69 -21.89
N LEU A 119 3.51 -12.49 -21.12
CA LEU A 119 3.70 -13.95 -21.08
C LEU A 119 3.08 -14.58 -22.33
N ALA A 120 3.74 -15.59 -22.92
CA ALA A 120 3.28 -16.26 -24.14
C ALA A 120 1.84 -16.87 -24.08
N ARG A 121 1.25 -17.00 -22.87
CA ARG A 121 -0.15 -17.41 -22.67
C ARG A 121 -1.17 -16.32 -22.99
N GLU A 122 -0.77 -15.05 -23.04
CA GLU A 122 -1.61 -13.91 -23.44
C GLU A 122 -1.85 -13.87 -24.96
N VAL A 123 -1.08 -14.63 -25.75
CA VAL A 123 -1.29 -14.81 -27.21
C VAL A 123 -2.38 -15.88 -27.50
N ALA A 124 -3.05 -16.41 -26.47
CA ALA A 124 -4.13 -17.37 -26.67
C ALA A 124 -5.28 -16.71 -27.47
N ASP A 125 -5.63 -17.34 -28.59
CA ASP A 125 -6.66 -16.91 -29.53
C ASP A 125 -7.93 -16.41 -28.82
N SER A 126 -8.47 -15.29 -29.32
CA SER A 126 -9.80 -14.74 -29.02
C SER A 126 -11.00 -15.72 -29.12
N ASN A 127 -10.74 -17.01 -29.39
CA ASN A 127 -11.70 -18.11 -29.55
C ASN A 127 -11.58 -19.20 -28.47
N SER A 128 -10.81 -19.03 -27.40
CA SER A 128 -10.86 -20.01 -26.29
C SER A 128 -12.12 -19.78 -25.45
N ASP A 129 -13.09 -20.70 -25.54
CA ASP A 129 -14.35 -20.80 -24.77
C ASP A 129 -14.19 -20.88 -23.23
N GLY A 130 -13.02 -20.53 -22.69
CA GLY A 130 -12.79 -20.45 -21.25
C GLY A 130 -13.25 -19.11 -20.71
N THR A 131 -14.42 -19.04 -20.09
CA THR A 131 -14.81 -17.87 -19.28
C THR A 131 -13.86 -17.74 -18.09
N SER A 132 -12.88 -16.84 -18.16
CA SER A 132 -12.08 -16.44 -16.99
C SER A 132 -12.90 -15.44 -16.18
N ILE A 133 -13.47 -15.89 -15.06
CA ILE A 133 -14.11 -15.00 -14.08
C ILE A 133 -13.03 -14.51 -13.12
N CYS A 134 -12.56 -13.28 -13.33
CA CYS A 134 -11.87 -12.55 -12.27
C CYS A 134 -12.93 -11.92 -11.37
N LEU A 135 -12.98 -12.31 -10.10
CA LEU A 135 -14.03 -11.84 -9.20
C LEU A 135 -13.75 -10.45 -8.60
N HIS A 136 -12.52 -9.91 -8.71
CA HIS A 136 -12.15 -8.55 -8.27
C HIS A 136 -10.86 -8.05 -8.98
N GLY A 137 -10.92 -6.88 -9.61
CA GLY A 137 -9.86 -6.32 -10.45
C GLY A 137 -8.84 -5.48 -9.68
N TRP A 138 -7.97 -6.14 -8.92
CA TRP A 138 -6.75 -5.46 -8.43
C TRP A 138 -5.96 -4.92 -9.62
N PHE A 139 -5.38 -3.75 -9.46
CA PHE A 139 -4.57 -3.12 -10.50
C PHE A 139 -3.21 -2.71 -9.95
N VAL A 140 -2.17 -2.84 -10.75
CA VAL A 140 -0.85 -2.32 -10.43
C VAL A 140 -0.31 -1.45 -11.55
N VAL A 141 0.44 -0.42 -11.18
CA VAL A 141 1.33 0.31 -12.09
C VAL A 141 2.75 0.16 -11.58
N VAL A 142 3.66 -0.30 -12.43
CA VAL A 142 5.06 -0.52 -12.09
C VAL A 142 5.93 0.36 -12.95
N ASP A 143 6.85 1.09 -12.32
CA ASP A 143 7.92 1.80 -13.03
C ASP A 143 9.30 1.33 -12.60
N ALA A 144 10.20 1.26 -13.57
CA ALA A 144 11.61 1.06 -13.38
C ALA A 144 12.39 2.19 -14.06
N VAL A 145 13.21 2.88 -13.26
CA VAL A 145 14.12 3.91 -13.74
C VAL A 145 15.54 3.44 -13.47
N ASP A 146 16.33 3.32 -14.53
CA ASP A 146 17.73 2.97 -14.49
C ASP A 146 18.58 4.21 -14.76
N ALA A 147 19.32 4.67 -13.74
CA ALA A 147 20.20 5.81 -13.89
C ALA A 147 21.31 5.53 -14.92
N PRO A 148 21.75 6.54 -15.67
CA PRO A 148 22.90 6.42 -16.56
C PRO A 148 24.12 5.87 -15.82
N ARG A 149 24.83 4.91 -16.42
CA ARG A 149 25.98 4.25 -15.79
C ARG A 149 27.12 4.04 -16.76
N VAL A 150 28.35 3.97 -16.23
CA VAL A 150 29.52 3.65 -17.04
C VAL A 150 29.39 2.21 -17.55
N SER A 151 29.55 2.01 -18.87
CA SER A 151 29.40 0.68 -19.46
C SER A 151 30.43 -0.31 -18.87
N PRO A 152 30.00 -1.45 -18.31
CA PRO A 152 30.89 -2.43 -17.70
C PRO A 152 31.84 -3.09 -18.70
N THR A 153 31.55 -3.02 -20.00
CA THR A 153 32.41 -3.53 -21.08
C THR A 153 33.81 -2.86 -21.10
N ILE A 154 33.97 -1.68 -20.50
CA ILE A 154 35.29 -1.03 -20.34
C ILE A 154 36.05 -1.54 -19.10
N LEU A 155 35.35 -1.81 -17.99
CA LEU A 155 35.96 -2.33 -16.75
C LEU A 155 36.48 -3.77 -16.92
N ALA A 156 35.87 -4.55 -17.82
CA ALA A 156 36.24 -5.94 -18.10
C ALA A 156 37.39 -6.12 -19.10
N GLY A 157 37.96 -5.04 -19.64
CA GLY A 157 39.20 -5.11 -20.41
C GLY A 157 39.09 -4.60 -21.85
N THR A 158 39.48 -3.33 -22.05
CA THR A 158 40.17 -2.90 -23.28
C THR A 158 41.68 -2.77 -23.03
N GLY A 159 42.22 -3.63 -22.16
CA GLY A 159 43.65 -3.85 -22.03
C GLY A 159 44.14 -4.71 -23.20
N SER A 160 44.17 -4.14 -24.41
CA SER A 160 45.09 -4.64 -25.42
C SER A 160 46.49 -4.31 -24.88
N ILE A 161 47.17 -5.32 -24.35
CA ILE A 161 48.54 -5.24 -23.84
C ILE A 161 49.42 -4.84 -25.03
N GLY A 162 49.66 -3.54 -25.22
CA GLY A 162 50.57 -3.04 -26.26
C GLY A 162 50.31 -1.68 -26.88
N GLN A 163 49.18 -1.00 -26.61
CA GLN A 163 48.95 0.34 -27.16
C GLN A 163 49.22 1.40 -26.09
N GLU A 164 50.36 2.10 -26.20
CA GLU A 164 50.66 3.29 -25.41
C GLU A 164 49.48 4.27 -25.53
N ARG A 165 48.76 4.46 -24.42
CA ARG A 165 47.66 5.44 -24.34
C ARG A 165 48.26 6.83 -24.27
N ASP A 166 47.85 7.71 -25.18
CA ASP A 166 48.16 9.14 -25.14
C ASP A 166 47.44 9.77 -23.93
N PRO A 167 48.15 10.29 -22.91
CA PRO A 167 47.56 10.87 -21.71
C PRO A 167 46.88 12.23 -21.97
N ALA A 168 46.98 12.79 -23.17
CA ALA A 168 46.43 14.11 -23.50
C ALA A 168 44.96 14.09 -23.99
N LEU A 169 44.35 12.92 -24.19
CA LEU A 169 42.97 12.81 -24.66
C LEU A 169 42.00 12.51 -23.49
N PRO A 170 41.09 13.43 -23.11
CA PRO A 170 40.01 13.10 -22.21
C PRO A 170 39.07 12.12 -22.94
N VAL A 171 39.11 10.86 -22.51
CA VAL A 171 38.11 9.87 -22.93
C VAL A 171 37.04 9.87 -21.85
N ASP A 172 35.97 10.63 -22.07
CA ASP A 172 34.77 10.45 -21.27
C ASP A 172 34.33 8.98 -21.43
N PRO A 173 34.17 8.23 -20.34
CA PRO A 173 33.74 6.85 -20.44
C PRO A 173 32.36 6.81 -21.12
N PRO A 174 32.14 5.95 -22.12
CA PRO A 174 30.83 5.83 -22.76
C PRO A 174 29.82 5.43 -21.68
N MET A 175 28.90 6.35 -21.40
CA MET A 175 27.80 6.14 -20.49
C MET A 175 26.69 5.39 -21.23
N GLU A 176 26.18 4.32 -20.62
CA GLU A 176 24.88 3.78 -21.01
C GLU A 176 23.82 4.82 -20.68
N GLU A 177 22.98 5.14 -21.66
CA GLU A 177 21.84 6.03 -21.45
C GLU A 177 20.91 5.43 -20.39
N GLY A 178 20.35 6.28 -19.55
CA GLY A 178 19.35 5.87 -18.58
C GLY A 178 18.04 5.46 -19.26
N VAL A 179 17.36 4.48 -18.67
CA VAL A 179 16.15 3.87 -19.26
C VAL A 179 14.99 4.00 -18.28
N VAL A 180 13.81 4.33 -18.82
CA VAL A 180 12.53 4.21 -18.10
C VAL A 180 11.75 3.05 -18.73
N ARG A 181 11.23 2.16 -17.90
CA ARG A 181 10.28 1.10 -18.28
C ARG A 181 9.07 1.21 -17.37
N SER A 182 7.88 1.05 -17.93
CA SER A 182 6.62 1.11 -17.19
C SER A 182 5.68 0.04 -17.71
N ASP A 183 4.89 -0.53 -16.83
CA ASP A 183 3.80 -1.43 -17.19
C ASP A 183 2.63 -1.28 -16.21
N ALA A 184 1.42 -1.47 -16.71
CA ALA A 184 0.17 -1.26 -16.00
C ALA A 184 -0.74 -2.46 -16.22
N GLU A 185 -1.06 -3.17 -15.14
CA GLU A 185 -1.64 -4.50 -15.23
C GLU A 185 -2.78 -4.69 -14.22
N GLY A 186 -3.98 -5.01 -14.74
CA GLY A 186 -5.07 -5.55 -13.94
C GLY A 186 -4.91 -7.05 -13.68
N ALA A 187 -5.51 -7.56 -12.60
CA ALA A 187 -5.37 -8.96 -12.15
C ALA A 187 -5.80 -10.04 -13.17
N CYS A 188 -6.43 -9.63 -14.26
CA CYS A 188 -6.90 -10.49 -15.34
C CYS A 188 -5.98 -10.53 -16.56
N ALA A 189 -5.02 -9.61 -16.66
CA ALA A 189 -4.18 -9.50 -17.85
C ALA A 189 -3.23 -10.71 -17.95
N GLY A 190 -2.66 -11.15 -16.83
CA GLY A 190 -1.82 -12.35 -16.78
C GLY A 190 -0.35 -12.10 -17.17
N GLY A 191 0.10 -10.86 -17.00
CA GLY A 191 1.45 -10.38 -17.23
C GLY A 191 2.38 -10.59 -16.03
N LEU A 192 3.56 -9.97 -16.09
CA LEU A 192 4.61 -10.09 -15.07
C LEU A 192 4.67 -8.90 -14.12
N ALA A 193 4.03 -7.78 -14.44
CA ALA A 193 4.05 -6.57 -13.63
C ALA A 193 3.39 -6.81 -12.26
N MET A 194 2.26 -7.51 -12.22
CA MET A 194 1.58 -7.84 -10.97
C MET A 194 2.43 -8.73 -10.05
N SER A 195 3.03 -9.78 -10.61
CA SER A 195 3.92 -10.67 -9.85
C SER A 195 5.13 -9.92 -9.29
N TYR A 196 5.69 -9.00 -10.08
CA TYR A 196 6.80 -8.18 -9.65
C TYR A 196 6.39 -7.15 -8.58
N ALA A 197 5.24 -6.49 -8.74
CA ALA A 197 4.70 -5.55 -7.77
C ALA A 197 4.51 -6.21 -6.40
N PHE A 198 3.85 -7.38 -6.34
CA PHE A 198 3.68 -8.09 -5.07
C PHE A 198 5.02 -8.52 -4.46
N ALA A 199 6.01 -8.93 -5.27
CA ALA A 199 7.35 -9.21 -4.77
C ALA A 199 8.02 -7.95 -4.17
N LEU A 200 7.81 -6.76 -4.75
CA LEU A 200 8.27 -5.51 -4.15
C LEU A 200 7.61 -5.25 -2.79
N ALA A 201 6.29 -5.47 -2.68
CA ALA A 201 5.59 -5.32 -1.41
C ALA A 201 6.08 -6.32 -0.34
N ASP A 202 6.36 -7.58 -0.70
CA ASP A 202 6.95 -8.56 0.21
C ASP A 202 8.34 -8.13 0.70
N MET A 203 9.24 -7.74 -0.21
CA MET A 203 10.58 -7.27 0.15
C MET A 203 10.55 -5.98 0.99
N ALA A 204 9.57 -5.10 0.75
CA ALA A 204 9.38 -3.90 1.54
C ALA A 204 8.95 -4.25 2.96
N TYR A 205 7.99 -5.17 3.12
CA TYR A 205 7.58 -5.67 4.42
C TYR A 205 8.74 -6.29 5.21
N GLU A 206 9.57 -7.10 4.57
CA GLU A 206 10.77 -7.69 5.19
C GLU A 206 11.79 -6.63 5.64
N SER A 207 11.83 -5.50 4.94
CA SER A 207 12.74 -4.37 5.27
C SER A 207 12.16 -3.43 6.34
N LEU A 208 10.88 -3.54 6.69
CA LEU A 208 10.15 -2.63 7.58
C LEU A 208 9.68 -3.37 8.85
N PRO A 209 10.58 -3.68 9.80
CA PRO A 209 10.25 -4.45 10.99
C PRO A 209 9.16 -3.81 11.86
N GLN A 210 9.00 -2.48 11.80
CA GLN A 210 7.94 -1.75 12.49
C GLN A 210 6.52 -2.14 12.03
N CYS A 211 6.36 -2.83 10.90
CA CYS A 211 5.08 -3.33 10.41
C CYS A 211 4.79 -4.78 10.82
N SER A 212 5.74 -5.46 11.49
CA SER A 212 5.67 -6.90 11.75
C SER A 212 4.60 -7.31 12.77
N THR A 213 4.08 -6.36 13.55
CA THR A 213 3.00 -6.60 14.53
C THR A 213 1.62 -6.68 13.88
N LEU A 214 1.49 -6.22 12.64
CA LEU A 214 0.26 -6.37 11.86
C LEU A 214 0.14 -7.78 11.28
N SER A 215 -0.98 -8.45 11.53
CA SER A 215 -1.26 -9.78 10.97
C SER A 215 -1.86 -9.70 9.57
N MET A 216 -1.34 -10.53 8.65
CA MET A 216 -1.92 -10.71 7.32
C MET A 216 -3.37 -11.22 7.33
N ASP A 217 -3.84 -11.84 8.41
CA ASP A 217 -5.24 -12.27 8.51
C ASP A 217 -6.24 -11.10 8.47
N ASN A 218 -5.77 -9.88 8.74
CA ASN A 218 -6.57 -8.66 8.68
C ASN A 218 -6.49 -7.93 7.32
N PHE A 219 -5.64 -8.39 6.40
CA PHE A 219 -5.35 -7.69 5.13
C PHE A 219 -5.44 -8.61 3.93
N ARG A 220 -5.88 -8.06 2.78
CA ARG A 220 -5.95 -8.84 1.53
C ARG A 220 -4.58 -9.05 0.89
N THR A 221 -3.69 -8.06 1.01
CA THR A 221 -2.34 -8.09 0.43
C THR A 221 -1.33 -7.38 1.33
N ARG A 222 -0.04 -7.61 1.08
CA ARG A 222 1.03 -6.85 1.75
C ARG A 222 0.96 -5.35 1.48
N ALA A 223 0.48 -4.93 0.31
CA ALA A 223 0.31 -3.51 0.02
C ALA A 223 -0.71 -2.86 0.97
N ASN A 224 -1.83 -3.54 1.27
CA ASN A 224 -2.79 -3.03 2.26
C ASN A 224 -2.21 -3.02 3.68
N LEU A 225 -1.43 -4.04 4.05
CA LEU A 225 -0.77 -4.08 5.35
C LEU A 225 0.24 -2.93 5.49
N LEU A 226 1.03 -2.67 4.45
CA LEU A 226 1.99 -1.57 4.41
C LEU A 226 1.30 -0.20 4.44
N ALA A 227 0.18 -0.04 3.75
CA ALA A 227 -0.66 1.16 3.84
C ALA A 227 -1.16 1.38 5.27
N ALA A 228 -1.70 0.32 5.91
CA ALA A 228 -2.16 0.40 7.30
C ALA A 228 -1.01 0.71 8.26
N CYS A 229 0.16 0.10 8.07
CA CYS A 229 1.37 0.40 8.84
C CYS A 229 1.81 1.87 8.68
N ARG A 230 1.69 2.42 7.47
CA ARG A 230 2.00 3.83 7.20
C ARG A 230 1.07 4.77 7.98
N MET A 231 -0.18 4.37 8.16
CA MET A 231 -1.19 5.12 8.92
C MET A 231 -1.05 5.03 10.44
N LEU A 232 -0.16 4.18 10.97
CA LEU A 232 0.10 4.08 12.41
C LEU A 232 0.94 5.27 12.91
N ASP A 233 0.56 5.80 14.07
CA ASP A 233 1.18 6.94 14.72
C ASP A 233 2.00 6.53 15.95
N GLY A 234 2.99 7.35 16.31
CA GLY A 234 3.83 7.14 17.50
C GLY A 234 4.70 5.90 17.38
N ASP A 235 4.73 5.08 18.44
CA ASP A 235 5.39 3.77 18.39
C ASP A 235 4.56 2.80 17.54
N ARG A 236 5.00 2.58 16.30
CA ARG A 236 4.30 1.74 15.32
C ARG A 236 4.18 0.27 15.73
N LEU A 237 5.14 -0.26 16.50
CA LEU A 237 5.05 -1.65 16.97
C LEU A 237 3.89 -1.76 17.95
N VAL A 238 3.83 -0.84 18.93
CA VAL A 238 2.75 -0.74 19.91
C VAL A 238 1.40 -0.49 19.23
N ALA A 239 1.34 0.47 18.29
CA ALA A 239 0.12 0.79 17.56
C ALA A 239 -0.39 -0.42 16.75
N GLY A 240 0.50 -1.19 16.14
CA GLY A 240 0.14 -2.38 15.36
C GLY A 240 -0.38 -3.53 16.23
N GLU A 241 0.15 -3.71 17.44
CA GLU A 241 -0.41 -4.67 18.40
C GLU A 241 -1.81 -4.25 18.87
N ALA A 242 -1.99 -2.97 19.18
CA ALA A 242 -3.29 -2.40 19.55
C ALA A 242 -4.32 -2.55 18.40
N TYR A 243 -3.89 -2.31 17.15
CA TYR A 243 -4.70 -2.54 15.96
C TYR A 243 -5.27 -3.97 15.91
N GLY A 244 -4.46 -4.98 16.23
CA GLY A 244 -4.90 -6.38 16.22
C GLY A 244 -6.09 -6.65 17.14
N GLU A 245 -6.08 -6.07 18.33
CA GLU A 245 -7.16 -6.21 19.32
C GLU A 245 -8.42 -5.43 18.92
N VAL A 246 -8.26 -4.26 18.31
CA VAL A 246 -9.39 -3.48 17.77
C VAL A 246 -10.01 -4.15 16.55
N ALA A 247 -9.20 -4.71 15.65
CA ALA A 247 -9.71 -5.51 14.52
C ALA A 247 -10.48 -6.75 15.02
N ARG A 248 -10.03 -7.36 16.12
CA ARG A 248 -10.75 -8.43 16.80
C ARG A 248 -12.08 -7.94 17.38
N LEU A 249 -12.11 -6.78 18.03
CA LEU A 249 -13.34 -6.14 18.52
C LEU A 249 -14.35 -5.95 17.38
N GLU A 250 -13.94 -5.28 16.28
CA GLU A 250 -14.82 -5.01 15.14
C GLU A 250 -15.40 -6.30 14.55
N ARG A 251 -14.56 -7.33 14.39
CA ARG A 251 -14.99 -8.65 13.89
C ARG A 251 -16.02 -9.29 14.82
N LEU A 252 -15.78 -9.29 16.14
CA LEU A 252 -16.71 -9.87 17.11
C LEU A 252 -18.03 -9.10 17.13
N LEU A 253 -18.02 -7.77 17.12
CA LEU A 253 -19.24 -6.95 17.07
C LEU A 253 -20.07 -7.19 15.79
N ARG A 254 -19.41 -7.38 14.64
CA ARG A 254 -20.09 -7.74 13.38
C ARG A 254 -20.72 -9.13 13.43
N MET A 255 -20.08 -10.08 14.09
CA MET A 255 -20.60 -11.45 14.25
C MET A 255 -21.70 -11.54 15.31
N GLU A 256 -21.66 -10.73 16.37
CA GLU A 256 -22.65 -10.69 17.46
C GLU A 256 -24.05 -10.37 16.95
N ARG A 257 -24.17 -9.52 15.92
CA ARG A 257 -25.45 -9.28 15.20
C ARG A 257 -26.09 -10.57 14.65
N ARG A 258 -25.37 -11.70 14.65
CA ARG A 258 -25.84 -13.04 14.23
C ARG A 258 -26.18 -13.98 15.40
N GLY A 259 -26.02 -13.55 16.66
CA GLY A 259 -26.76 -14.03 17.84
C GLY A 259 -26.26 -15.28 18.58
N THR A 260 -25.04 -15.31 19.14
CA THR A 260 -24.61 -16.41 20.03
C THR A 260 -24.01 -15.94 21.37
N SER A 261 -24.39 -16.61 22.47
CA SER A 261 -24.00 -16.25 23.85
C SER A 261 -22.53 -16.47 24.21
N SER A 262 -21.77 -17.21 23.40
CA SER A 262 -20.32 -17.41 23.59
C SER A 262 -19.50 -16.18 23.20
N GLN A 263 -20.06 -15.30 22.36
CA GLN A 263 -19.37 -14.12 21.85
C GLN A 263 -19.31 -12.99 22.88
N ASP A 264 -20.31 -12.87 23.75
CA ASP A 264 -20.32 -11.87 24.83
C ASP A 264 -19.14 -12.06 25.79
N GLN A 265 -18.81 -13.32 26.12
CA GLN A 265 -17.63 -13.61 26.94
C GLN A 265 -16.36 -13.17 26.21
N GLU A 266 -16.18 -13.56 24.94
CA GLU A 266 -15.01 -13.15 24.14
C GLU A 266 -14.86 -11.62 24.02
N LEU A 267 -15.97 -10.89 23.88
CA LEU A 267 -15.97 -9.44 23.89
C LEU A 267 -15.57 -8.86 25.25
N GLN A 268 -16.11 -9.39 26.35
CA GLN A 268 -15.73 -8.95 27.70
C GLN A 268 -14.23 -9.14 27.97
N TRP A 269 -13.61 -10.19 27.41
CA TRP A 269 -12.17 -10.47 27.52
C TRP A 269 -11.28 -9.45 26.79
N LEU A 270 -11.83 -8.59 25.94
CA LEU A 270 -11.09 -7.49 25.32
C LEU A 270 -10.97 -6.28 26.25
N PHE A 271 -11.74 -6.20 27.32
CA PHE A 271 -11.75 -5.08 28.24
C PHE A 271 -10.99 -5.39 29.53
N VAL A 272 -10.32 -4.38 30.08
CA VAL A 272 -9.66 -4.47 31.39
C VAL A 272 -10.68 -4.87 32.47
N GLY A 273 -10.39 -6.00 33.14
CA GLY A 273 -11.16 -6.48 34.29
C GLY A 273 -12.55 -7.03 33.97
N TYR A 274 -12.76 -7.62 32.78
CA TYR A 274 -14.06 -8.15 32.33
C TYR A 274 -15.13 -7.06 32.26
N GLY A 275 -14.91 -6.09 31.36
CA GLY A 275 -15.57 -4.79 31.36
C GLY A 275 -17.02 -4.76 30.89
N ASP A 276 -17.95 -5.47 31.54
CA ASP A 276 -19.40 -5.45 31.24
C ASP A 276 -19.97 -4.04 31.06
N ALA A 277 -19.62 -3.13 31.98
CA ALA A 277 -20.10 -1.75 31.92
C ALA A 277 -19.57 -1.00 30.69
N ARG A 278 -18.32 -1.27 30.28
CA ARG A 278 -17.69 -0.63 29.11
C ARG A 278 -18.19 -1.22 27.81
N LEU A 279 -18.38 -2.54 27.76
CA LEU A 279 -19.01 -3.21 26.64
C LEU A 279 -20.46 -2.74 26.45
N ARG A 280 -21.22 -2.58 27.54
CA ARG A 280 -22.56 -1.96 27.48
C ARG A 280 -22.51 -0.52 26.95
N LEU A 281 -21.62 0.32 27.47
CA LEU A 281 -21.44 1.69 26.98
C LEU A 281 -21.15 1.72 25.47
N LEU A 282 -20.26 0.85 25.00
CA LEU A 282 -19.95 0.73 23.58
C LEU A 282 -21.16 0.23 22.79
N ARG A 283 -21.89 -0.79 23.25
CA ARG A 283 -23.09 -1.30 22.58
C ARG A 283 -24.18 -0.24 22.47
N ASP A 284 -24.43 0.50 23.55
CA ASP A 284 -25.41 1.59 23.59
C ASP A 284 -25.03 2.69 22.58
N ALA A 285 -23.74 3.01 22.49
CA ALA A 285 -23.22 3.92 21.47
C ALA A 285 -23.31 3.38 20.04
N LEU A 286 -23.33 2.07 19.84
CA LEU A 286 -23.47 1.44 18.53
C LEU A 286 -24.92 1.21 18.10
N ASP A 287 -25.89 1.54 18.94
CA ASP A 287 -27.30 1.30 18.62
C ASP A 287 -27.73 2.09 17.38
N GLY A 288 -28.07 1.33 16.33
CA GLY A 288 -28.37 1.86 14.99
C GLY A 288 -27.17 2.34 14.16
N GLY A 289 -25.93 2.18 14.64
CA GLY A 289 -24.72 2.69 13.98
C GLY A 289 -23.76 1.60 13.44
N TYR A 290 -22.75 2.01 12.69
CA TYR A 290 -21.62 1.18 12.25
C TYR A 290 -20.30 1.79 12.74
N LEU A 291 -19.49 0.98 13.42
CA LEU A 291 -18.17 1.38 13.93
C LEU A 291 -17.08 1.16 12.89
N SER A 292 -16.20 2.15 12.76
CA SER A 292 -14.92 2.01 12.08
C SER A 292 -13.82 2.80 12.78
N PHE A 293 -12.67 2.16 12.98
CA PHE A 293 -11.45 2.83 13.43
C PHE A 293 -10.54 3.21 12.27
N THR A 294 -10.01 4.43 12.30
CA THR A 294 -9.21 5.00 11.21
C THR A 294 -7.82 5.43 11.64
N ARG A 295 -7.58 5.61 12.94
CA ARG A 295 -6.28 6.05 13.48
C ARG A 295 -5.88 5.27 14.71
N PHE A 296 -4.62 4.87 14.76
CA PHE A 296 -4.03 4.09 15.84
C PHE A 296 -2.70 4.70 16.25
N ALA A 297 -2.52 4.95 17.54
CA ALA A 297 -1.33 5.59 18.08
C ALA A 297 -0.73 4.77 19.21
N GLY A 298 0.56 4.43 19.09
CA GLY A 298 1.35 3.87 20.18
C GLY A 298 1.93 4.99 21.01
N ILE A 299 1.54 5.08 22.29
CA ILE A 299 1.95 6.15 23.19
C ILE A 299 3.26 5.78 23.89
N ASP A 300 3.28 4.59 24.49
CA ASP A 300 4.43 4.00 25.16
C ASP A 300 4.27 2.46 25.15
N PRO A 301 5.25 1.67 25.66
CA PRO A 301 5.17 0.21 25.59
C PRO A 301 3.89 -0.41 26.17
N ASP A 302 3.21 0.27 27.11
CA ASP A 302 2.03 -0.23 27.82
C ASP A 302 0.74 0.50 27.46
N HIS A 303 0.80 1.60 26.71
CA HIS A 303 -0.37 2.41 26.37
C HIS A 303 -0.50 2.68 24.86
N ALA A 304 -1.73 2.53 24.37
CA ALA A 304 -2.09 2.84 22.99
C ALA A 304 -3.48 3.50 22.92
N GLU A 305 -3.75 4.18 21.82
CA GLU A 305 -5.06 4.75 21.52
C GLU A 305 -5.53 4.34 20.13
N ALA A 306 -6.84 4.10 20.01
CA ALA A 306 -7.52 3.94 18.74
C ALA A 306 -8.64 4.97 18.63
N HIS A 307 -8.70 5.67 17.50
CA HIS A 307 -9.67 6.69 17.19
C HIS A 307 -10.48 6.25 15.97
N GLY A 308 -11.79 6.40 16.09
CA GLY A 308 -12.75 5.96 15.09
C GLY A 308 -14.04 6.74 15.19
N GLN A 309 -15.03 6.28 14.45
CA GLN A 309 -16.35 6.90 14.41
C GLN A 309 -17.43 5.82 14.35
N VAL A 310 -18.60 6.17 14.89
CA VAL A 310 -19.85 5.48 14.66
C VAL A 310 -20.66 6.29 13.67
N ALA A 311 -20.90 5.74 12.48
CA ALA A 311 -21.77 6.33 11.48
C ALA A 311 -23.19 5.79 11.63
N TYR A 312 -24.18 6.69 11.68
CA TYR A 312 -25.60 6.36 11.74
C TYR A 312 -26.24 6.70 10.41
N ALA A 313 -26.70 5.66 9.71
CA ALA A 313 -27.30 5.80 8.39
C ALA A 313 -28.77 6.22 8.48
N GLY A 314 -29.19 7.11 7.58
CA GLY A 314 -30.60 7.41 7.32
C GLY A 314 -31.29 6.28 6.53
N GLU A 315 -32.55 6.51 6.13
CA GLU A 315 -33.36 5.51 5.40
C GLU A 315 -32.70 5.05 4.08
N ASP A 316 -31.93 5.93 3.43
CA ASP A 316 -31.24 5.65 2.16
C ASP A 316 -29.88 4.95 2.35
N GLY A 317 -29.50 4.60 3.58
CA GLY A 317 -28.21 3.97 3.89
C GLY A 317 -27.02 4.94 3.94
N ILE A 318 -27.26 6.23 3.68
CA ILE A 318 -26.24 7.29 3.73
C ILE A 318 -26.08 7.77 5.19
N PRO A 319 -24.85 7.91 5.71
CA PRO A 319 -24.60 8.50 7.02
C PRO A 319 -25.24 9.90 7.14
N VAL A 320 -26.02 10.11 8.19
CA VAL A 320 -26.64 11.41 8.53
C VAL A 320 -26.11 12.00 9.83
N GLU A 321 -25.67 11.12 10.73
CA GLU A 321 -25.02 11.50 11.98
C GLU A 321 -23.76 10.66 12.18
N VAL A 322 -22.79 11.22 12.91
CA VAL A 322 -21.60 10.53 13.38
C VAL A 322 -21.35 10.82 14.86
N ALA A 323 -20.69 9.90 15.55
CA ALA A 323 -20.11 10.13 16.87
C ALA A 323 -18.67 9.62 16.88
N ASP A 324 -17.75 10.42 17.39
CA ASP A 324 -16.34 10.04 17.49
C ASP A 324 -16.16 9.08 18.67
N VAL A 325 -15.34 8.06 18.46
CA VAL A 325 -15.02 7.03 19.45
C VAL A 325 -13.53 7.01 19.68
N THR A 326 -13.14 7.10 20.94
CA THR A 326 -11.75 6.90 21.37
C THR A 326 -11.69 5.71 22.32
N LEU A 327 -10.81 4.77 22.01
CA LEU A 327 -10.41 3.68 22.89
C LEU A 327 -9.03 3.99 23.45
N THR A 328 -8.91 4.03 24.78
CA THR A 328 -7.59 3.96 25.43
C THR A 328 -7.34 2.51 25.81
N MET A 329 -6.15 2.03 25.47
CA MET A 329 -5.76 0.63 25.64
C MET A 329 -4.56 0.54 26.57
N LEU A 330 -4.60 -0.48 27.43
CA LEU A 330 -3.55 -0.79 28.40
C LEU A 330 -3.06 -2.22 28.16
N ARG A 331 -1.74 -2.42 28.16
CA ARG A 331 -1.15 -3.75 28.07
C ARG A 331 -1.38 -4.52 29.37
N GLN A 332 -1.99 -5.70 29.26
CA GLN A 332 -2.18 -6.64 30.36
C GLN A 332 -1.82 -8.04 29.90
N THR A 333 -0.94 -8.72 30.66
CA THR A 333 -0.52 -10.10 30.38
C THR A 333 0.05 -10.31 28.97
N GLY A 334 0.66 -9.28 28.39
CA GLY A 334 1.28 -9.32 27.06
C GLY A 334 0.39 -8.85 25.91
N GLU A 335 -0.92 -8.68 26.12
CA GLU A 335 -1.87 -8.22 25.11
C GLU A 335 -2.44 -6.84 25.47
N PHE A 336 -2.85 -6.06 24.48
CA PHE A 336 -3.62 -4.84 24.76
C PHE A 336 -5.06 -5.18 25.15
N LYS A 337 -5.57 -4.47 26.16
CA LYS A 337 -6.96 -4.51 26.58
C LYS A 337 -7.54 -3.11 26.58
N ILE A 338 -8.81 -2.99 26.24
CA ILE A 338 -9.53 -1.72 26.24
C ILE A 338 -9.78 -1.31 27.69
N ASP A 339 -9.14 -0.22 28.12
CA ASP A 339 -9.30 0.32 29.46
C ASP A 339 -10.40 1.37 29.53
N THR A 340 -10.48 2.27 28.55
CA THR A 340 -11.54 3.27 28.50
C THR A 340 -12.17 3.37 27.12
N VAL A 341 -13.48 3.64 27.11
CA VAL A 341 -14.26 3.95 25.90
C VAL A 341 -14.84 5.34 26.11
N ARG A 342 -14.56 6.24 25.18
CA ARG A 342 -15.18 7.56 25.12
C ARG A 342 -15.92 7.68 23.80
N VAL A 343 -17.14 8.17 23.87
CA VAL A 343 -18.00 8.42 22.71
C VAL A 343 -18.48 9.85 22.82
N SER A 344 -18.30 10.64 21.76
CA SER A 344 -18.81 12.01 21.72
C SER A 344 -20.32 12.04 21.48
N ASP A 345 -20.94 13.21 21.67
CA ASP A 345 -22.32 13.40 21.28
C ASP A 345 -22.48 13.25 19.76
N ARG A 346 -23.64 12.75 19.32
CA ARG A 346 -23.95 12.67 17.89
C ARG A 346 -23.94 14.06 17.28
N ARG A 347 -23.31 14.17 16.11
CA ARG A 347 -23.27 15.38 15.29
C ARG A 347 -23.67 15.05 13.85
N PRO A 348 -24.14 16.03 13.06
CA PRO A 348 -24.39 15.82 11.64
C PRO A 348 -23.14 15.31 10.91
N PHE A 349 -23.32 14.43 9.95
CA PHE A 349 -22.26 13.97 9.05
C PHE A 349 -21.85 15.10 8.10
N GLU A 350 -20.56 15.40 8.02
CA GLU A 350 -19.99 16.39 7.10
C GLU A 350 -19.12 15.72 6.03
N PRO A 351 -19.07 16.25 4.79
CA PRO A 351 -18.19 15.71 3.75
C PRO A 351 -16.71 15.78 4.19
N GLY A 352 -16.11 14.61 4.45
CA GLY A 352 -14.73 14.47 4.94
C GLY A 352 -14.60 13.72 6.26
N ASP A 353 -15.72 13.39 6.90
CA ASP A 353 -15.78 12.47 8.05
C ASP A 353 -15.44 11.01 7.70
#